data_AF-Q9FPZ1-F1
#
_entry.id   AF-Q9FPZ1-F1
#
_cell.length_a   1.000
_cell.length_b   1.000
_cell.length_c   1.000
_cell.angle_alpha   90.00
_cell.angle_beta   90.00
_cell.angle_gamma   90.00
#
_symmetry.space_group_name_H-M   'P 1'
#
loop_
_entity.id
_entity.type
_entity.pdbx_description
1 polymer ?
#
loop_
_entity_poly.entity_id
_entity_poly.type
_entity_poly.pdbx_seq_one_letter_code
_entity_poly.pdbx_strand_id
1 'polypeptide(L)' 'PCLCSRPRPARIQRRYCDCEFDTFLSRISIDVNNNDIKSVPWDVRDYDGQNAEVRITYNSPTKV' A
#
# COMPACT_ATOMS: atom_id res chain seq x y z
N PRO A 1 2.51 11.50 -12.85
CA PRO A 1 3.41 10.33 -12.96
C PRO A 1 4.15 10.09 -11.63
N CYS A 2 3.54 9.30 -10.75
CA CYS A 2 4.07 8.96 -9.43
C CYS A 2 5.18 7.92 -9.63
N LEU A 3 6.44 8.37 -9.59
CA LEU A 3 7.62 7.50 -9.71
C LEU A 3 7.87 6.74 -8.41
N CYS A 4 7.21 5.60 -8.22
CA CYS A 4 7.53 4.65 -7.14
C CYS A 4 8.04 3.29 -7.66
N SER A 5 8.66 3.26 -8.84
CA SER A 5 9.29 2.04 -9.38
C SER A 5 10.78 2.27 -9.62
N ARG A 6 11.58 2.15 -8.55
CA ARG A 6 13.03 1.97 -8.70
C ARG A 6 13.30 0.53 -9.16
N PRO A 7 14.23 0.31 -10.11
CA PRO A 7 14.56 -1.03 -10.60
C PRO A 7 15.20 -1.86 -9.48
N ARG A 8 14.78 -3.13 -9.35
CA ARG A 8 15.28 -4.08 -8.35
C ARG A 8 16.70 -4.55 -8.72
N PRO A 9 17.76 -4.27 -7.93
CA PRO A 9 18.99 -5.04 -8.02
C PRO A 9 18.79 -6.39 -7.30
N ALA A 10 19.40 -7.44 -7.86
CA ALA A 10 19.28 -8.81 -7.41
C ALA A 10 19.69 -9.02 -5.92
N ARG A 11 18.95 -9.91 -5.25
CA ARG A 11 19.30 -10.63 -4.01
C ARG A 11 19.71 -9.78 -2.79
N ILE A 12 18.74 -9.06 -2.24
CA ILE A 12 18.53 -8.97 -0.79
C ILE A 12 17.03 -9.15 -0.59
N GLN A 13 16.60 -10.18 0.15
CA GLN A 13 15.19 -10.35 0.50
C GLN A 13 14.85 -9.28 1.55
N ARG A 14 14.63 -8.05 1.09
CA ARG A 14 14.27 -6.93 1.95
C ARG A 14 12.90 -7.23 2.52
N ARG A 15 12.77 -7.12 3.84
CA ARG A 15 11.45 -7.10 4.47
C ARG A 15 10.85 -5.72 4.22
N TYR A 16 9.62 -5.67 3.70
CA TYR A 16 8.88 -4.44 3.46
C TYR A 16 7.46 -4.55 3.99
N CYS A 17 6.87 -3.40 4.22
CA CYS A 17 5.49 -3.23 4.65
C CYS A 17 4.96 -2.04 3.85
N ASP A 18 3.99 -2.28 2.98
CA ASP A 18 3.43 -1.30 2.06
C ASP A 18 1.93 -1.11 2.33
N CYS A 19 1.46 0.13 2.19
CA CYS A 19 0.03 0.41 2.11
C CYS A 19 -0.30 0.63 0.62
N GLU A 20 -0.95 -0.34 0.00
CA GLU A 20 -1.28 -0.32 -1.42
C GLU A 20 -2.65 0.31 -1.65
N PHE A 21 -2.75 1.23 -2.61
CA PHE A 21 -4.00 1.77 -3.14
C PHE A 21 -4.15 1.27 -4.57
N ASP A 22 -4.61 0.03 -4.71
CA ASP A 22 -4.70 -0.63 -6.00
C ASP A 22 -6.00 -0.25 -6.71
N THR A 23 -5.87 0.49 -7.81
CA THR A 23 -6.99 0.94 -8.64
C THR A 23 -7.48 -0.11 -9.62
N PHE A 24 -6.65 -1.10 -9.96
CA PHE A 24 -7.02 -2.18 -10.87
C PHE A 24 -7.84 -3.25 -10.14
N LEU A 25 -7.41 -3.58 -8.92
CA LEU A 25 -8.11 -4.53 -8.04
C LEU A 25 -9.17 -3.87 -7.15
N SER A 26 -9.35 -2.54 -7.24
CA SER A 26 -10.29 -1.75 -6.43
C SER A 26 -10.20 -2.07 -4.94
N ARG A 27 -8.98 -2.15 -4.41
CA ARG A 27 -8.72 -2.43 -2.98
C ARG A 27 -7.63 -1.53 -2.40
N ILE A 28 -7.75 -1.24 -1.11
CA ILE A 28 -6.68 -0.69 -0.29
C ILE A 28 -6.20 -1.81 0.63
N SER A 29 -4.92 -2.16 0.58
CA SER A 29 -4.34 -3.23 1.40
C SER A 29 -3.10 -2.82 2.15
N ILE A 30 -2.81 -3.57 3.22
CA ILE A 30 -1.51 -3.54 3.89
C ILE A 30 -0.81 -4.83 3.47
N ASP A 31 0.22 -4.70 2.64
CA ASP A 31 1.07 -5.79 2.18
C ASP A 31 2.29 -5.91 3.10
N VAL A 32 2.60 -7.13 3.52
CA VAL A 32 3.85 -7.43 4.24
C VAL A 32 4.56 -8.57 3.52
N ASN A 33 5.56 -8.22 2.72
CA ASN A 33 6.39 -9.16 1.95
C ASN A 33 5.63 -9.96 0.88
N ASN A 34 4.76 -9.33 0.09
CA ASN A 34 3.82 -9.95 -0.86
C ASN A 34 2.72 -10.80 -0.20
N ASN A 35 2.33 -10.44 1.02
CA ASN A 35 1.18 -11.05 1.65
C ASN A 35 0.30 -9.95 2.25
N ASP A 36 -0.90 -9.79 1.69
CA ASP A 36 -1.91 -8.88 2.19
C ASP A 36 -2.36 -9.35 3.57
N ILE A 37 -1.93 -8.65 4.64
CA ILE A 37 -2.38 -8.95 5.99
C ILE A 37 -3.81 -8.45 6.23
N LYS A 38 -4.24 -7.43 5.46
CA LYS A 38 -5.60 -6.90 5.45
C LYS A 38 -5.84 -6.14 4.15
N SER A 39 -7.01 -6.32 3.56
CA SER A 39 -7.51 -5.55 2.42
C SER A 39 -8.93 -5.09 2.66
N VAL A 40 -9.28 -3.90 2.17
CA VAL A 40 -10.65 -3.39 2.11
C VAL A 40 -10.97 -2.96 0.67
N PRO A 41 -12.20 -3.14 0.19
CA PRO A 41 -12.59 -2.58 -1.10
C PRO A 41 -12.63 -1.05 -1.04
N TRP A 42 -12.34 -0.39 -2.15
CA TRP A 42 -12.58 1.05 -2.34
C TRP A 42 -13.07 1.31 -3.77
N ASP A 43 -13.90 2.34 -3.95
CA ASP A 43 -14.26 2.80 -5.29
C ASP A 43 -13.30 3.92 -5.72
N VAL A 44 -12.54 3.64 -6.77
CA VAL A 44 -11.58 4.60 -7.35
C VAL A 44 -12.31 5.85 -7.85
N ARG A 45 -13.56 5.70 -8.32
CA ARG A 45 -14.33 6.79 -8.93
C ARG A 45 -14.67 7.90 -7.94
N ASP A 46 -14.73 7.57 -6.65
CA ASP A 46 -14.97 8.56 -5.59
C ASP A 46 -13.80 9.58 -5.48
N TYR A 47 -12.61 9.20 -5.94
CA TYR A 47 -11.37 9.97 -5.77
C TYR A 47 -10.66 10.29 -7.10
N ASP A 48 -11.15 9.77 -8.23
CA ASP A 48 -10.51 9.92 -9.53
C ASP A 48 -10.41 11.40 -9.94
N GLY A 49 -9.26 11.80 -10.47
CA GLY A 49 -8.96 13.18 -10.85
C GLY A 49 -8.82 14.19 -9.70
N GLN A 50 -8.89 13.75 -8.43
CA GLN A 50 -8.82 14.62 -7.25
C GLN A 50 -7.56 14.37 -6.42
N ASN A 51 -7.15 15.36 -5.64
CA ASN A 51 -6.15 15.16 -4.58
C ASN A 51 -6.84 14.46 -3.39
N ALA A 52 -6.27 13.33 -2.95
CA ALA A 52 -6.76 12.60 -1.78
C ALA A 52 -5.78 12.73 -0.61
N GLU A 53 -6.30 12.90 0.60
CA GLU A 53 -5.51 12.92 1.83
C GLU A 53 -5.39 11.52 2.42
N VAL A 54 -4.16 11.09 2.71
CA VAL A 54 -3.87 9.77 3.28
C VAL A 54 -3.12 9.93 4.60
N ARG A 55 -3.56 9.22 5.63
CA ARG A 55 -2.88 9.15 6.93
C ARG A 55 -2.53 7.71 7.28
N ILE A 56 -1.24 7.41 7.33
CA ILE A 56 -0.72 6.12 7.79
C ILE A 56 -0.26 6.28 9.23
N THR A 57 -0.64 5.36 10.11
CA THR A 57 -0.24 5.40 11.53
C THR A 57 0.04 3.98 12.01
N TYR A 58 1.15 3.83 12.73
CA TYR A 58 1.54 2.58 13.37
C TYR A 58 1.83 2.84 14.84
N ASN A 59 1.22 2.05 15.72
CA ASN A 59 1.39 2.17 17.16
C ASN A 59 2.00 0.88 17.73
N SER A 60 3.31 0.89 17.98
CA SER A 60 4.06 -0.32 18.36
C SER A 60 3.58 -0.98 19.66
N PRO A 61 3.25 -0.27 20.76
CA PRO A 61 2.88 -0.93 22.02
C PRO A 61 1.52 -1.62 21.97
N THR A 62 0.67 -1.27 21.00
CA THR A 62 -0.64 -1.92 20.80
C THR A 62 -0.57 -3.17 19.94
N LYS A 63 0.61 -3.47 19.40
CA LYS A 63 0.90 -4.65 18.60
C LYS A 63 1.78 -5.56 19.44
N VAL A 64 1.13 -6.28 20.35
CA VAL A 64 1.72 -7.30 21.23
C VAL A 64 1.26 -8.67 20.79
#